data_AF-A0A0N8K224-F1
#
_entry.id   AF-A0A0N8K224-F1
#
_cell.length_a   1.000
_cell.length_b   1.000
_cell.length_c   1.000
_cell.angle_alpha   90.00
_cell.angle_beta   90.00
_cell.angle_gamma   90.00
#
_symmetry.space_group_name_H-M   'P 1'
#
loop_
_entity.id
_entity.type
_entity.pdbx_description
1 polymer ?
#
loop_
_entity_poly.entity_id
_entity_poly.type
_entity_poly.pdbx_seq_one_letter_code
_entity_poly.pdbx_strand_id
1 'polypeptide(L)'
;MSLSEQSQKWFPTHVQATVLQAKELQPKGKNGTNDAYAIIQLGKEKYSTSVSEKTLNPVWREEASFELPGLLLEGNPEIHELCLIVMHRSLVGMDKFLGQKTINLNDIFDNKERRRT
;
A
#
# COMPACT_ATOMS: atom_id res chain seq x y z
N MET A 1 17.37 34.52 1.59
CA MET A 1 17.67 33.14 2.03
C MET A 1 18.89 32.68 1.25
N SER A 2 19.91 32.18 1.94
CA SER A 2 21.20 31.85 1.34
C SER A 2 21.11 30.56 0.50
N LEU A 3 21.85 30.47 -0.60
CA LEU A 3 22.02 29.23 -1.39
C LEU A 3 22.52 28.05 -0.54
N SER A 4 23.15 28.33 0.61
CA SER A 4 23.60 27.33 1.57
C SER A 4 22.48 26.70 2.41
N GLU A 5 21.30 27.33 2.51
CA GLU A 5 20.16 26.77 3.26
C GLU A 5 19.31 25.81 2.41
N GLN A 6 19.41 25.89 1.09
CA GLN A 6 18.68 25.00 0.17
C GLN A 6 19.35 23.62 -0.01
N SER A 7 20.61 23.44 0.39
CA SER A 7 21.41 22.25 0.07
C SER A 7 21.25 21.06 1.04
N GLN A 8 20.32 21.11 1.99
CA GLN A 8 20.23 20.10 3.06
C GLN A 8 18.81 19.60 3.38
N LYS A 9 17.93 19.52 2.39
CA LYS A 9 16.64 18.84 2.55
C LYS A 9 16.79 17.37 2.13
N TRP A 10 16.70 16.45 3.10
CA TRP A 10 16.67 15.01 2.82
C TRP A 10 15.29 14.62 2.27
N PHE A 11 15.28 13.84 1.19
CA PHE A 11 14.06 13.31 0.59
C PHE A 11 14.08 11.78 0.66
N PRO A 12 12.95 11.14 1.00
CA PRO A 12 12.85 9.69 0.97
C PRO A 12 12.93 9.20 -0.48
N THR A 13 13.65 8.10 -0.69
CA THR A 13 13.81 7.47 -2.01
C THR A 13 12.95 6.22 -2.18
N HIS A 14 12.51 5.63 -1.07
CA HIS A 14 11.74 4.38 -1.07
C HIS A 14 10.63 4.43 -0.02
N VAL A 15 9.58 3.65 -0.27
CA VAL A 15 8.56 3.30 0.72
C VAL A 15 8.55 1.79 0.89
N GLN A 16 8.51 1.35 2.15
CA GLN A 16 8.34 -0.05 2.52
C GLN A 16 6.97 -0.21 3.18
N ALA A 17 6.21 -1.20 2.73
CA ALA A 17 4.87 -1.47 3.20
C ALA A 17 4.71 -2.95 3.52
N THR A 18 4.35 -3.24 4.77
CA THR A 18 4.04 -4.59 5.24
C THR A 18 2.52 -4.76 5.39
N VAL A 19 1.93 -5.71 4.67
CA VAL A 19 0.52 -6.09 4.85
C VAL A 19 0.44 -7.22 5.85
N LEU A 20 0.01 -6.89 7.07
CA LEU A 20 -0.04 -7.85 8.17
C LEU A 20 -1.22 -8.81 8.06
N GLN A 21 -2.45 -8.27 8.09
CA GLN A 21 -3.69 -9.04 8.12
C GLN A 21 -4.88 -8.17 7.69
N ALA A 22 -5.98 -8.81 7.32
CA ALA A 22 -7.31 -8.21 7.30
C ALA A 22 -8.25 -8.99 8.23
N LYS A 23 -9.35 -8.36 8.64
CA LYS A 23 -10.33 -8.95 9.56
C LYS A 23 -11.73 -8.70 9.05
N GLU A 24 -12.62 -9.65 9.35
CA GLU A 24 -14.06 -9.54 9.12
C GLU A 24 -14.41 -9.18 7.66
N LEU A 25 -13.67 -9.77 6.71
CA LEU A 25 -13.93 -9.56 5.28
C LEU A 25 -15.32 -10.07 4.91
N GLN A 26 -16.01 -9.36 4.01
CA GLN A 26 -17.28 -9.84 3.51
C GLN A 26 -17.10 -11.16 2.73
N PRO A 27 -17.94 -12.18 2.95
CA PRO A 27 -17.82 -13.45 2.25
C PRO A 27 -18.21 -13.30 0.77
N LYS A 28 -17.31 -13.67 -0.14
CA LYS A 28 -17.50 -13.66 -1.60
C LYS A 28 -17.22 -15.02 -2.26
N GLY A 29 -16.54 -15.92 -1.56
CA GLY A 29 -16.24 -17.27 -2.01
C GLY A 29 -17.29 -18.31 -1.61
N LYS A 30 -17.01 -19.57 -1.97
CA LYS A 30 -17.88 -20.70 -1.63
C LYS A 30 -17.83 -20.95 -0.12
N ASN A 31 -18.91 -21.53 0.42
CA ASN A 31 -19.04 -21.87 1.84
C ASN A 31 -18.93 -20.66 2.81
N GLY A 32 -19.18 -19.44 2.33
CA GLY A 32 -19.13 -18.24 3.18
C GLY A 32 -17.72 -17.83 3.62
N THR A 33 -16.69 -18.25 2.87
CA THR A 33 -15.28 -17.89 3.13
C THR A 33 -14.66 -17.19 1.92
N ASN A 34 -13.43 -16.70 2.05
CA ASN A 34 -12.66 -16.17 0.93
C ASN A 34 -11.30 -16.86 0.82
N ASP A 35 -10.86 -17.07 -0.40
CA ASP A 35 -9.44 -17.23 -0.74
C ASP A 35 -8.90 -15.84 -1.04
N ALA A 36 -8.25 -15.19 -0.08
CA ALA A 36 -7.96 -13.76 -0.10
C ALA A 36 -6.47 -13.45 -0.32
N TYR A 37 -6.17 -12.48 -1.17
CA TYR A 37 -4.84 -11.88 -1.31
C TYR A 37 -4.94 -10.35 -1.28
N ALA A 38 -3.85 -9.70 -0.91
CA ALA A 38 -3.71 -8.26 -0.95
C ALA A 38 -2.78 -7.84 -2.09
N ILE A 39 -3.09 -6.71 -2.70
CA ILE A 39 -2.27 -6.02 -3.69
C ILE A 39 -1.78 -4.73 -3.03
N ILE A 40 -0.47 -4.55 -3.01
CA ILE A 40 0.20 -3.31 -2.65
C ILE A 40 0.59 -2.62 -3.95
N GLN A 41 0.05 -1.43 -4.21
CA GLN A 41 0.25 -0.71 -5.46
C GLN A 41 0.78 0.71 -5.18
N LEU A 42 1.85 1.09 -5.88
CA LEU A 42 2.33 2.46 -5.95
C LEU A 42 2.49 2.85 -7.42
N GLY A 43 1.67 3.80 -7.89
CA GLY A 43 1.63 4.18 -9.30
C GLY A 43 1.35 2.97 -10.20
N LYS A 44 2.35 2.59 -11.01
CA LYS A 44 2.30 1.42 -11.92
C LYS A 44 2.83 0.14 -11.30
N GLU A 45 3.61 0.23 -10.22
CA GLU A 45 4.20 -0.93 -9.56
C GLU A 45 3.18 -1.60 -8.66
N LYS A 46 3.18 -2.93 -8.67
CA LYS A 46 2.26 -3.75 -7.89
C LYS A 46 2.99 -4.96 -7.33
N TYR A 47 2.68 -5.27 -6.08
CA TYR A 47 3.06 -6.50 -5.42
C TYR A 47 1.79 -7.19 -4.92
N SER A 48 1.64 -8.48 -5.20
CA SER A 48 0.54 -9.29 -4.69
C SER A 48 1.07 -10.27 -3.65
N THR A 49 0.39 -10.36 -2.52
CA THR A 49 0.72 -11.34 -1.47
C THR A 49 0.37 -12.75 -1.92
N SER A 50 0.81 -13.74 -1.14
CA SER A 50 0.24 -15.08 -1.18
C SER A 50 -1.28 -15.07 -0.91
N VAL A 51 -1.96 -16.14 -1.33
CA VAL A 51 -3.39 -16.33 -1.12
C VAL A 51 -3.59 -17.04 0.22
N SER A 52 -4.38 -16.42 1.11
CA SER A 52 -4.85 -17.02 2.35
C SER A 52 -6.21 -17.66 2.10
N GLU A 53 -6.26 -18.98 2.12
CA GLU A 53 -7.43 -19.76 1.70
C GLU A 53 -8.51 -19.87 2.79
N LYS A 54 -9.77 -19.96 2.35
CA LYS A 54 -10.95 -20.31 3.18
C LYS A 54 -11.06 -19.55 4.50
N THR A 55 -10.80 -18.25 4.50
CA THR A 55 -10.85 -17.42 5.70
C THR A 55 -11.52 -16.07 5.45
N LEU A 56 -12.08 -15.47 6.50
CA LEU A 56 -12.51 -14.06 6.52
C LEU A 56 -11.51 -13.15 7.24
N ASN A 57 -10.47 -13.73 7.83
CA ASN A 57 -9.45 -13.05 8.63
C ASN A 57 -8.05 -13.47 8.15
N PRO A 58 -7.67 -13.14 6.90
CA PRO A 58 -6.39 -13.55 6.34
C PRO A 58 -5.22 -12.87 7.05
N VAL A 59 -4.12 -13.61 7.20
CA VAL A 59 -2.85 -13.13 7.76
C VAL A 59 -1.77 -13.43 6.72
N TRP A 60 -1.13 -12.38 6.20
CA TRP A 60 -0.10 -12.50 5.16
C TRP A 60 1.29 -12.23 5.74
N ARG A 61 1.46 -11.09 6.43
CA ARG A 61 2.75 -10.62 6.97
C ARG A 61 3.82 -10.51 5.89
N GLU A 62 3.40 -10.07 4.71
CA GLU A 62 4.25 -9.91 3.55
C GLU A 62 4.59 -8.44 3.33
N GLU A 63 5.75 -8.18 2.78
CA GLU A 63 6.34 -6.86 2.63
C GLU A 63 6.74 -6.59 1.19
N ALA A 64 6.54 -5.35 0.77
CA ALA A 64 7.05 -4.85 -0.50
C ALA A 64 7.72 -3.49 -0.30
N SER A 65 8.78 -3.27 -1.06
CA SER A 65 9.49 -2.01 -1.15
C SER A 65 9.36 -1.45 -2.55
N PHE A 66 9.04 -0.17 -2.65
CA PHE A 66 8.85 0.54 -3.91
C PHE A 66 9.77 1.75 -3.95
N GLU A 67 10.33 2.02 -5.12
CA GLU A 67 11.02 3.27 -5.39
C GLU A 67 9.99 4.40 -5.50
N LEU A 68 10.28 5.53 -4.85
CA LEU A 68 9.47 6.73 -5.03
C LEU A 68 9.91 7.40 -6.33
N PRO A 69 8.99 7.65 -7.29
CA PRO A 69 9.35 8.39 -8.48
C PRO A 69 9.82 9.79 -8.04
N GLY A 70 10.96 10.21 -8.60
CA GLY A 70 11.80 11.27 -8.06
C GLY A 70 11.04 12.48 -7.53
N LEU A 71 11.37 12.79 -6.27
CA LEU A 71 11.06 14.00 -5.53
C LEU A 71 9.57 14.17 -5.22
N LEU A 72 9.24 13.99 -3.92
CA LEU A 72 8.14 14.66 -3.21
C LEU A 72 8.32 16.21 -3.23
N LEU A 73 8.83 16.78 -4.32
CA LEU A 73 9.00 18.21 -4.50
C LEU A 73 7.67 18.79 -4.96
N GLU A 74 7.39 19.96 -4.39
CA GLU A 74 6.34 20.85 -4.84
C GLU A 74 6.37 20.98 -6.37
N GLY A 75 5.31 20.48 -7.03
CA GLY A 75 5.13 20.61 -8.48
C GLY A 75 5.24 19.32 -9.30
N ASN A 76 5.63 18.17 -8.75
CA ASN A 76 5.43 16.88 -9.44
C ASN A 76 3.99 16.37 -9.18
N PRO A 77 3.12 16.28 -10.21
CA PRO A 77 1.76 15.77 -10.06
C PRO A 77 1.69 14.25 -9.90
N GLU A 78 2.82 13.53 -9.87
CA GLU A 78 2.81 12.08 -9.67
C GLU A 78 2.19 11.71 -8.32
N ILE A 79 1.22 10.81 -8.43
CA ILE A 79 0.34 10.38 -7.36
C ILE A 79 1.17 9.52 -6.39
N HIS A 80 1.56 10.11 -5.25
CA HIS A 80 2.22 9.41 -4.14
C HIS A 80 1.20 8.70 -3.24
N GLU A 81 0.28 7.97 -3.88
CA GLU A 81 -0.73 7.19 -3.18
C GLU A 81 -0.34 5.72 -3.17
N LEU A 82 -0.12 5.19 -1.97
CA LEU A 82 0.00 3.76 -1.76
C LEU A 82 -1.42 3.19 -1.65
N CYS A 83 -1.77 2.30 -2.56
CA CYS A 83 -3.05 1.64 -2.61
C CYS A 83 -2.93 0.19 -2.13
N LEU A 84 -3.75 -0.18 -1.15
CA LEU A 84 -3.91 -1.54 -0.66
C LEU A 84 -5.27 -2.06 -1.12
N ILE A 85 -5.29 -3.12 -1.93
CA ILE A 85 -6.53 -3.71 -2.46
C ILE A 85 -6.60 -5.15 -1.98
N VAL A 86 -7.73 -5.57 -1.42
CA VAL A 86 -7.97 -6.95 -1.03
C VAL A 86 -8.94 -7.58 -2.02
N MET A 87 -8.58 -8.75 -2.54
CA MET A 87 -9.34 -9.49 -3.54
C MET A 87 -9.60 -10.91 -3.08
N HIS A 88 -10.75 -11.46 -3.46
CA HIS A 88 -11.03 -12.88 -3.42
C HIS A 88 -10.65 -13.53 -4.75
N ARG A 89 -9.72 -14.48 -4.70
CA ARG A 89 -9.31 -15.32 -5.82
C ARG A 89 -10.43 -16.27 -6.22
N SER A 90 -10.96 -16.12 -7.43
CA SER A 90 -11.97 -17.04 -7.97
C SER A 90 -11.31 -18.17 -8.75
N LEU A 91 -11.75 -19.42 -8.54
CA LEU A 91 -11.26 -20.56 -9.32
C LEU A 91 -11.65 -20.48 -10.80
N VAL A 92 -12.77 -19.82 -11.09
CA VAL A 92 -13.30 -19.62 -12.44
C VAL A 92 -13.81 -18.19 -12.55
N GLY A 93 -13.48 -17.50 -13.64
CA GLY A 93 -13.87 -16.12 -13.89
C GLY A 93 -12.95 -15.10 -13.21
N MET A 94 -13.44 -13.88 -13.04
CA MET A 94 -12.68 -12.77 -12.47
C MET A 94 -12.67 -12.81 -10.94
N ASP A 95 -11.57 -12.34 -10.36
CA ASP A 95 -11.45 -12.13 -8.92
C ASP A 95 -12.43 -11.06 -8.44
N LYS A 96 -12.90 -11.24 -7.20
CA LYS A 96 -13.95 -10.39 -6.62
C LYS A 96 -13.34 -9.43 -5.61
N PHE A 97 -13.71 -8.17 -5.70
CA PHE A 97 -13.25 -7.13 -4.79
C PHE A 97 -13.77 -7.35 -3.35
N LEU A 98 -12.88 -7.19 -2.37
CA LEU A 98 -13.18 -7.28 -0.93
C LEU A 98 -12.99 -5.96 -0.19
N GLY A 99 -12.14 -5.05 -0.69
CA GLY A 99 -11.93 -3.75 -0.08
C GLY A 99 -10.68 -3.05 -0.60
N GLN A 100 -10.60 -1.75 -0.36
CA GLN A 100 -9.45 -0.93 -0.76
C GLN A 100 -9.17 0.12 0.31
N LYS A 101 -7.90 0.44 0.50
CA LYS A 101 -7.46 1.60 1.26
C LYS A 101 -6.36 2.32 0.49
N THR A 102 -6.53 3.63 0.32
CA THR A 102 -5.53 4.52 -0.25
C THR A 102 -4.87 5.31 0.88
N ILE A 103 -3.55 5.42 0.81
CA ILE A 103 -2.71 6.13 1.77
C ILE A 103 -1.90 7.17 1.02
N ASN A 104 -2.09 8.44 1.37
CA ASN A 104 -1.26 9.53 0.87
C ASN A 104 0.10 9.52 1.60
N LEU A 105 1.19 9.31 0.84
CA LEU A 105 2.52 9.23 1.42
C LEU A 105 3.07 10.61 1.84
N ASN A 106 2.57 11.71 1.29
CA ASN A 106 2.94 13.07 1.70
C ASN A 106 2.53 13.33 3.16
N ASP A 107 1.29 12.95 3.52
CA ASP A 107 0.77 13.12 4.87
C ASP A 107 1.59 12.34 5.92
N ILE A 108 2.16 11.20 5.51
CA ILE A 108 3.04 10.39 6.36
C ILE A 108 4.41 11.05 6.51
N PHE A 109 4.95 11.62 5.44
CA PHE A 109 6.24 12.31 5.46
C PHE A 109 6.20 13.52 6.40
N ASP A 110 5.19 14.38 6.27
CA ASP A 110 5.04 15.59 7.10
C ASP A 110 4.87 15.27 8.59
N ASN A 111 4.19 14.17 8.91
CA ASN A 111 3.98 13.73 10.29
C ASN A 111 5.27 13.21 10.94
N LYS A 112 6.20 12.62 10.18
CA LYS A 112 7.48 12.14 10.72
C LYS A 112 8.37 13.29 11.21
N GLU A 113 8.37 14.43 10.50
CA GLU A 113 9.12 15.62 10.90
C GLU A 113 8.56 16.24 12.20
N ARG A 114 7.25 16.15 12.45
CA ARG A 114 6.61 16.68 13.67
C ARG A 114 6.90 15.87 14.94
N ARG A 115 7.35 14.62 14.83
CA ARG A 115 7.64 13.74 15.99
C ARG A 115 9.07 13.89 16.53
N ARG A 116 9.88 14.82 15.98
CA ARG A 116 11.26 15.09 16.40
C ARG A 116 11.41 16.22 17.43
N THR A 117 10.32 16.69 18.03
CA THR A 117 10.29 17.61 19.18
C THR A 117 9.71 16.92 20.40
#